data_AF-A0A821ZSM2-F1
#
_entry.id   AF-A0A821ZSM2-F1
#
_cell.length_a   1.000
_cell.length_b   1.000
_cell.length_c   1.000
_cell.angle_alpha   90.00
_cell.angle_beta   90.00
_cell.angle_gamma   90.00
#
_symmetry.space_group_name_H-M   'P 1'
#
loop_
_entity.id
_entity.type
_entity.pdbx_description
1 polymer ?
#
loop_
_entity_poly.entity_id
_entity_poly.type
_entity_poly.pdbx_seq_one_letter_code
_entity_poly.pdbx_strand_id
1 'polypeptide(L)'
;MIQSYPDGAPINTCSSMMPFHGVNSRPCQSNYVIEANKYQYSSDDTIQIIVRGATSSNLFKGILLVAKDSSGQNILGSWSSTDSSVLVISCFGTSSTSITHASSTTKSQIQATWSSPSSVAQENVVIKSFAIVYQTSIPLVDTTTINSQVSGAPLNLKWTYLDGITTVVIVTNNLGTSQWLGIGLSLDDQMGDDHVFVCQRLNDDTIQLQRFINPGGYSSPTIATADSNYGGIFKVTRVALNNGMVYCEFTLSNFTTTTGRRRKRSISILSQNTQYRILTAVGQLDSSSSLVQHSSVTVQTKMMQLNQPGTIALINIEGSENDRKIFLRAHGIIMLFIWMLFVSTGIFIARYFKQSWPKIKLCDKPVWFAVHRLIMIFAAIMTLIAFAAILKYKHGTWISQNLSREFAHSISGVLVVGAAIIQPMMALFRCHPDHQHRFIFNYVHAM
;
A
#
# COMPACT_ATOMS: atom_id res chain seq x y z
N MET A 1 -25.83 -42.72 -18.51
CA MET A 1 -24.50 -42.83 -17.88
C MET A 1 -23.55 -41.94 -18.68
N ILE A 2 -22.94 -40.93 -18.07
CA ILE A 2 -22.00 -40.06 -18.79
C ILE A 2 -20.63 -40.71 -18.73
N GLN A 3 -20.05 -40.98 -19.89
CA GLN A 3 -18.77 -41.66 -20.03
C GLN A 3 -17.66 -40.63 -20.21
N SER A 4 -16.63 -40.71 -19.38
CA SER A 4 -15.34 -40.04 -19.65
C SER A 4 -14.66 -40.73 -20.84
N TYR A 5 -14.03 -39.95 -21.72
CA TYR A 5 -13.23 -40.48 -22.82
C TYR A 5 -12.09 -41.39 -22.33
N PRO A 6 -11.77 -42.48 -23.03
CA PRO A 6 -10.71 -43.41 -22.63
C PRO A 6 -9.30 -42.85 -22.84
N ASP A 7 -9.15 -41.76 -23.57
CA ASP A 7 -7.90 -41.21 -24.11
C ASP A 7 -7.67 -39.73 -23.75
N GLY A 8 -8.48 -39.18 -22.84
CA GLY A 8 -8.37 -37.80 -22.36
C GLY A 8 -9.37 -36.83 -22.99
N ALA A 9 -9.28 -35.55 -22.60
CA ALA A 9 -10.16 -34.50 -23.08
C ALA A 9 -9.77 -34.04 -24.50
N PRO A 10 -10.72 -33.88 -25.43
CA PRO A 10 -10.44 -33.35 -26.75
C PRO A 10 -9.92 -31.89 -26.72
N ILE A 11 -9.08 -31.49 -27.67
CA ILE A 11 -8.44 -30.15 -27.70
C ILE A 11 -9.46 -29.00 -27.75
N ASN A 12 -10.64 -29.21 -28.34
CA ASN A 12 -11.70 -28.20 -28.39
C ASN A 12 -12.32 -27.89 -27.01
N THR A 13 -12.06 -28.71 -25.98
CA THR A 13 -12.50 -28.46 -24.60
C THR A 13 -11.65 -27.38 -23.91
N CYS A 14 -10.43 -27.12 -24.40
CA CYS A 14 -9.52 -26.15 -23.79
C CYS A 14 -10.08 -24.72 -23.76
N SER A 15 -10.79 -24.30 -24.82
CA SER A 15 -11.36 -22.96 -24.93
C SER A 15 -12.60 -22.76 -24.05
N SER A 16 -13.49 -23.75 -24.05
CA SER A 16 -14.75 -23.70 -23.32
C SER A 16 -14.59 -24.01 -21.83
N MET A 17 -13.52 -24.72 -21.45
CA MET A 17 -13.37 -25.34 -20.13
C MET A 17 -14.61 -26.18 -19.75
N MET A 18 -15.24 -26.82 -20.74
CA MET A 18 -16.43 -27.64 -20.56
C MET A 18 -16.24 -29.05 -21.17
N PRO A 19 -16.79 -30.09 -20.53
CA PRO A 19 -16.66 -31.48 -21.01
C PRO A 19 -17.55 -31.84 -22.20
N PHE A 20 -18.46 -30.95 -22.61
CA PHE A 20 -19.42 -31.17 -23.71
C PHE A 20 -20.17 -32.52 -23.69
N HIS A 21 -20.56 -33.01 -22.52
CA HIS A 21 -21.38 -34.22 -22.37
C HIS A 21 -22.91 -33.96 -22.38
N GLY A 22 -23.37 -32.89 -23.05
CA GLY A 22 -24.78 -32.66 -23.37
C GLY A 22 -25.69 -32.12 -22.26
N VAL A 23 -25.16 -31.38 -21.28
CA VAL A 23 -25.95 -30.95 -20.09
C VAL A 23 -25.53 -29.55 -19.63
N ASN A 24 -26.51 -28.74 -19.20
CA ASN A 24 -26.30 -27.34 -18.80
C ASN A 24 -25.56 -27.23 -17.45
N SER A 25 -24.59 -26.32 -17.36
CA SER A 25 -23.78 -26.08 -16.16
C SER A 25 -24.55 -25.25 -15.11
N ARG A 26 -24.37 -25.60 -13.83
CA ARG A 26 -24.72 -24.74 -12.68
C ARG A 26 -23.53 -24.68 -11.73
N PRO A 27 -23.02 -23.49 -11.37
CA PRO A 27 -21.91 -23.37 -10.42
C PRO A 27 -22.43 -23.62 -9.00
N CYS A 28 -22.13 -24.79 -8.45
CA CYS A 28 -22.29 -25.09 -7.02
C CYS A 28 -20.97 -25.68 -6.50
N GLN A 29 -20.69 -25.44 -5.21
CA GLN A 29 -19.51 -25.87 -4.43
C GLN A 29 -18.77 -27.09 -5.01
N SER A 30 -17.48 -26.91 -5.32
CA SER A 30 -16.60 -28.02 -5.72
C SER A 30 -16.37 -28.95 -4.52
N ASN A 31 -16.67 -30.25 -4.71
CA ASN A 31 -16.31 -31.32 -3.77
C ASN A 31 -14.91 -31.90 -4.05
N TYR A 32 -14.08 -31.14 -4.77
CA TYR A 32 -12.70 -31.48 -5.13
C TYR A 32 -11.81 -30.31 -4.77
N VAL A 33 -10.59 -30.63 -4.38
CA VAL A 33 -9.61 -29.67 -3.90
C VAL A 33 -8.39 -29.76 -4.83
N ILE A 34 -8.00 -28.61 -5.38
CA ILE A 34 -6.66 -28.41 -5.92
C ILE A 34 -5.75 -27.94 -4.79
N GLU A 35 -4.66 -28.66 -4.55
CA GLU A 35 -3.61 -28.25 -3.63
C GLU A 35 -2.28 -28.11 -4.34
N ALA A 36 -1.55 -27.07 -3.98
CA ALA A 36 -0.18 -26.89 -4.39
C ALA A 36 0.75 -27.15 -3.21
N ASN A 37 1.92 -27.76 -3.45
CA ASN A 37 2.96 -27.89 -2.42
C ASN A 37 3.51 -26.53 -1.98
N LYS A 38 3.36 -25.51 -2.82
CA LYS A 38 3.59 -24.08 -2.50
C LYS A 38 2.67 -23.19 -3.33
N TYR A 39 2.26 -22.05 -2.76
CA TYR A 39 1.33 -21.10 -3.39
C TYR A 39 2.03 -19.82 -3.88
N GLN A 40 3.33 -19.93 -4.10
CA GLN A 40 4.27 -18.87 -4.41
C GLN A 40 5.34 -19.42 -5.37
N TYR A 41 5.64 -18.72 -6.48
CA TYR A 41 6.60 -19.19 -7.51
C TYR A 41 7.52 -18.08 -8.03
N SER A 42 8.79 -18.38 -8.30
CA SER A 42 9.72 -17.49 -9.03
C SER A 42 9.84 -17.90 -10.51
N SER A 43 10.54 -17.13 -11.36
CA SER A 43 10.86 -17.58 -12.73
C SER A 43 11.51 -18.96 -12.70
N ASP A 44 11.14 -19.82 -13.65
CA ASP A 44 11.64 -21.19 -13.82
C ASP A 44 11.36 -22.12 -12.63
N ASP A 45 10.50 -21.70 -11.71
CA ASP A 45 10.12 -22.50 -10.55
C ASP A 45 9.12 -23.61 -10.94
N THR A 46 9.15 -24.69 -10.17
CA THR A 46 8.28 -25.87 -10.36
C THR A 46 7.42 -26.10 -9.12
N ILE A 47 6.13 -26.38 -9.35
CA ILE A 47 5.12 -26.56 -8.31
C ILE A 47 4.40 -27.87 -8.54
N GLN A 48 4.36 -28.68 -7.50
CA GLN A 48 3.60 -29.92 -7.50
C GLN A 48 2.14 -29.60 -7.15
N ILE A 49 1.24 -30.02 -8.04
CA ILE A 49 -0.20 -29.86 -7.94
C ILE A 49 -0.84 -31.22 -7.72
N ILE A 50 -1.68 -31.29 -6.69
CA ILE A 50 -2.49 -32.44 -6.35
C ILE A 50 -3.94 -32.05 -6.56
N VAL A 51 -4.68 -32.86 -7.31
CA VAL A 51 -6.15 -32.73 -7.37
C VAL A 51 -6.76 -33.97 -6.76
N ARG A 52 -7.62 -33.79 -5.76
CA ARG A 52 -8.28 -34.90 -5.07
C ARG A 52 -9.73 -34.59 -4.71
N GLY A 53 -10.48 -35.64 -4.39
CA GLY A 53 -11.77 -35.50 -3.71
C GLY A 53 -11.63 -34.84 -2.33
N ALA A 54 -12.60 -34.01 -1.95
CA ALA A 54 -12.68 -33.42 -0.61
C ALA A 54 -12.88 -34.49 0.48
N THR A 55 -13.54 -35.59 0.14
CA THR A 55 -13.64 -36.81 0.98
C THR A 55 -13.25 -38.04 0.17
N SER A 56 -13.02 -39.17 0.86
CA SER A 56 -12.73 -40.48 0.22
C SER A 56 -13.85 -40.98 -0.69
N SER A 57 -15.07 -40.44 -0.55
CA SER A 57 -16.21 -40.77 -1.40
C SER A 57 -16.27 -39.95 -2.70
N ASN A 58 -15.52 -38.84 -2.79
CA ASN A 58 -15.50 -37.96 -3.95
C ASN A 58 -14.48 -38.45 -4.98
N LEU A 59 -14.92 -39.36 -5.85
CA LEU A 59 -14.08 -39.91 -6.92
C LEU A 59 -14.37 -39.22 -8.25
N PHE A 60 -13.36 -39.13 -9.13
CA PHE A 60 -13.51 -38.53 -10.47
C PHE A 60 -12.94 -39.46 -11.55
N LYS A 61 -13.39 -39.26 -12.79
CA LYS A 61 -12.94 -40.04 -13.96
C LYS A 61 -12.21 -39.20 -14.99
N GLY A 62 -12.67 -37.96 -15.17
CA GLY A 62 -12.09 -37.02 -16.11
C GLY A 62 -11.66 -35.74 -15.43
N ILE A 63 -10.66 -35.08 -16.00
CA ILE A 63 -10.14 -33.83 -15.48
C ILE A 63 -9.54 -33.01 -16.62
N LEU A 64 -9.60 -31.68 -16.52
CA LEU A 64 -8.84 -30.76 -17.37
C LEU A 64 -8.29 -29.63 -16.51
N LEU A 65 -6.96 -29.44 -16.51
CA LEU A 65 -6.29 -28.36 -15.78
C LEU A 65 -5.56 -27.44 -16.74
N VAL A 66 -5.77 -26.14 -16.53
CA VAL A 66 -5.08 -25.06 -17.27
C VAL A 66 -4.62 -24.00 -16.30
N ALA A 67 -3.40 -23.51 -16.47
CA ALA A 67 -2.86 -22.37 -15.73
C ALA A 67 -3.04 -21.09 -16.58
N LYS A 68 -3.73 -20.10 -16.02
CA LYS A 68 -3.98 -18.82 -16.70
C LYS A 68 -3.52 -17.64 -15.86
N ASP A 69 -3.35 -16.49 -16.50
CA ASP A 69 -3.17 -15.21 -15.81
C ASP A 69 -4.40 -14.80 -15.00
N SER A 70 -4.26 -13.74 -14.20
CA SER A 70 -5.34 -13.19 -13.38
C SER A 70 -6.54 -12.67 -14.19
N SER A 71 -6.31 -12.28 -15.46
CA SER A 71 -7.38 -11.91 -16.39
C SER A 71 -8.18 -13.12 -16.90
N GLY A 72 -7.60 -14.33 -16.77
CA GLY A 72 -8.17 -15.58 -17.26
C GLY A 72 -8.11 -15.74 -18.78
N GLN A 73 -7.35 -14.89 -19.47
CA GLN A 73 -7.23 -14.86 -20.92
C GLN A 73 -5.95 -15.53 -21.42
N ASN A 74 -4.82 -15.30 -20.76
CA ASN A 74 -3.52 -15.78 -21.20
C ASN A 74 -3.12 -17.07 -20.47
N ILE A 75 -2.48 -17.99 -21.18
CA ILE A 75 -1.97 -19.25 -20.62
C ILE A 75 -0.55 -19.04 -20.15
N LEU A 76 -0.23 -19.57 -18.97
CA LEU A 76 1.08 -19.39 -18.35
C LEU A 76 1.70 -20.73 -17.97
N GLY A 77 2.98 -20.86 -18.30
CA GLY A 77 3.83 -21.98 -17.90
C GLY A 77 3.59 -23.25 -18.71
N SER A 78 4.17 -24.34 -18.24
CA SER A 78 4.06 -25.66 -18.84
C SER A 78 3.81 -26.73 -17.79
N TRP A 79 3.23 -27.85 -18.20
CA TRP A 79 2.91 -28.98 -17.35
C TRP A 79 3.78 -30.19 -17.67
N SER A 80 4.05 -30.97 -16.64
CA SER A 80 4.67 -32.28 -16.73
C SER A 80 4.01 -33.20 -15.70
N SER A 81 4.04 -34.51 -15.91
CA SER A 81 3.60 -35.47 -14.90
C SER A 81 4.34 -36.80 -15.06
N THR A 82 4.60 -37.45 -13.93
CA THR A 82 5.06 -38.85 -13.84
C THR A 82 3.92 -39.81 -13.48
N ASP A 83 2.72 -39.28 -13.23
CA ASP A 83 1.52 -40.05 -12.92
C ASP A 83 0.94 -40.65 -14.21
N SER A 84 0.93 -41.98 -14.31
CA SER A 84 0.42 -42.69 -15.49
C SER A 84 -1.08 -42.49 -15.73
N SER A 85 -1.79 -41.93 -14.75
CA SER A 85 -3.20 -41.57 -14.88
C SER A 85 -3.45 -40.20 -15.54
N VAL A 86 -2.39 -39.44 -15.83
CA VAL A 86 -2.43 -38.08 -16.36
C VAL A 86 -1.78 -38.02 -17.74
N LEU A 87 -2.43 -37.35 -18.69
CA LEU A 87 -1.87 -36.98 -19.98
C LEU A 87 -1.60 -35.48 -20.01
N VAL A 88 -0.40 -35.10 -20.46
CA VAL A 88 -0.05 -33.72 -20.78
C VAL A 88 -0.44 -33.45 -22.24
N ILE A 89 -1.22 -32.40 -22.48
CA ILE A 89 -1.77 -32.08 -23.80
C ILE A 89 -1.42 -30.66 -24.25
N SER A 90 -1.46 -30.45 -25.56
CA SER A 90 -1.26 -29.14 -26.20
C SER A 90 -2.61 -28.45 -26.39
N CYS A 91 -2.87 -27.40 -25.62
CA CYS A 91 -4.01 -26.52 -25.81
C CYS A 91 -3.57 -25.23 -26.52
N PHE A 92 -4.44 -24.68 -27.37
CA PHE A 92 -4.25 -23.39 -28.06
C PHE A 92 -2.98 -23.28 -28.93
N GLY A 93 -2.52 -24.41 -29.50
CA GLY A 93 -1.35 -24.43 -30.39
C GLY A 93 0.00 -24.38 -29.66
N THR A 94 0.02 -24.42 -28.34
CA THR A 94 1.24 -24.46 -27.53
C THR A 94 1.36 -25.80 -26.81
N SER A 95 2.56 -26.39 -26.81
CA SER A 95 2.81 -27.68 -26.17
C SER A 95 2.77 -27.60 -24.65
N SER A 96 2.33 -28.69 -24.02
CA SER A 96 2.36 -28.88 -22.56
C SER A 96 1.66 -27.79 -21.75
N THR A 97 0.61 -27.17 -22.29
CA THR A 97 -0.12 -26.09 -21.62
C THR A 97 -1.24 -26.56 -20.72
N SER A 98 -1.57 -27.86 -20.75
CA SER A 98 -2.68 -28.41 -19.97
C SER A 98 -2.47 -29.89 -19.66
N ILE A 99 -3.21 -30.40 -18.68
CA ILE A 99 -3.27 -31.83 -18.38
C ILE A 99 -4.71 -32.34 -18.36
N THR A 100 -4.88 -33.61 -18.71
CA THR A 100 -6.15 -34.34 -18.70
C THR A 100 -5.97 -35.76 -18.15
N HIS A 101 -7.05 -36.49 -17.93
CA HIS A 101 -6.99 -37.93 -17.57
C HIS A 101 -6.44 -38.79 -18.73
N ALA A 102 -5.72 -39.86 -18.41
CA ALA A 102 -5.19 -40.84 -19.36
C ALA A 102 -6.11 -42.02 -19.65
N SER A 103 -7.14 -42.21 -18.81
CA SER A 103 -8.07 -43.34 -18.89
C SER A 103 -9.38 -43.03 -18.18
N SER A 104 -10.43 -43.77 -18.52
CA SER A 104 -11.76 -43.67 -17.89
C SER A 104 -11.86 -44.36 -16.52
N THR A 105 -10.74 -44.85 -15.98
CA THR A 105 -10.66 -45.46 -14.65
C THR A 105 -10.97 -44.42 -13.57
N THR A 106 -11.75 -44.80 -12.57
CA THR A 106 -12.09 -43.97 -11.42
C THR A 106 -10.87 -43.72 -10.54
N LYS A 107 -10.68 -42.48 -10.07
CA LYS A 107 -9.53 -42.05 -9.28
C LYS A 107 -9.99 -41.17 -8.13
N SER A 108 -9.31 -41.24 -6.99
CA SER A 108 -9.51 -40.36 -5.83
C SER A 108 -8.59 -39.14 -5.86
N GLN A 109 -7.45 -39.26 -6.54
CA GLN A 109 -6.40 -38.25 -6.61
C GLN A 109 -5.59 -38.41 -7.90
N ILE A 110 -5.05 -37.29 -8.40
CA ILE A 110 -3.97 -37.25 -9.38
C ILE A 110 -2.86 -36.29 -8.94
N GLN A 111 -1.67 -36.45 -9.51
CA GLN A 111 -0.55 -35.54 -9.31
C GLN A 111 0.06 -35.07 -10.64
N ALA A 112 0.44 -33.80 -10.68
CA ALA A 112 1.17 -33.21 -11.80
C ALA A 112 2.09 -32.09 -11.32
N THR A 113 3.00 -31.66 -12.18
CA THR A 113 3.94 -30.57 -11.91
C THR A 113 3.71 -29.46 -12.92
N TRP A 114 3.51 -28.24 -12.42
CA TRP A 114 3.45 -27.01 -13.21
C TRP A 114 4.79 -26.27 -13.10
N SER A 115 5.34 -25.87 -14.24
CA SER A 115 6.57 -25.10 -14.37
C SER A 115 6.24 -23.69 -14.85
N SER A 116 6.75 -22.69 -14.14
CA SER A 116 6.52 -21.28 -14.50
C SER A 116 7.28 -20.86 -15.79
N PRO A 117 6.82 -19.83 -16.51
CA PRO A 117 7.54 -19.27 -17.67
C PRO A 117 8.91 -18.71 -17.30
N SER A 118 9.85 -18.74 -18.27
CA SER A 118 11.20 -18.18 -18.16
C SER A 118 11.28 -16.66 -18.43
N SER A 119 10.28 -16.09 -19.12
CA SER A 119 10.16 -14.65 -19.35
C SER A 119 9.00 -14.06 -18.54
N VAL A 120 9.38 -13.28 -17.52
CA VAL A 120 8.60 -12.36 -16.67
C VAL A 120 7.11 -12.22 -17.04
N ALA A 121 6.30 -13.15 -16.55
CA ALA A 121 4.94 -12.83 -16.13
C ALA A 121 4.96 -12.83 -14.60
N GLN A 122 5.30 -11.67 -14.01
CA GLN A 122 5.12 -11.35 -12.58
C GLN A 122 3.62 -11.15 -12.28
N GLU A 123 2.79 -12.08 -12.77
CA GLU A 123 1.35 -12.04 -12.64
C GLU A 123 0.89 -13.21 -11.78
N ASN A 124 -0.18 -13.02 -11.02
CA ASN A 124 -0.78 -14.12 -10.29
C ASN A 124 -1.32 -15.16 -11.29
N VAL A 125 -0.95 -16.42 -11.08
CA VAL A 125 -1.43 -17.54 -11.88
C VAL A 125 -2.66 -18.12 -11.20
N VAL A 126 -3.76 -18.19 -11.93
CA VAL A 126 -4.97 -18.89 -11.55
C VAL A 126 -4.95 -20.25 -12.22
N ILE A 127 -4.73 -21.31 -11.45
CA ILE A 127 -4.96 -22.68 -11.91
C ILE A 127 -6.46 -22.91 -11.87
N LYS A 128 -7.05 -23.10 -13.05
CA LYS A 128 -8.44 -23.52 -13.20
C LYS A 128 -8.46 -25.01 -13.49
N SER A 129 -9.21 -25.76 -12.68
CA SER A 129 -9.55 -27.14 -13.00
C SER A 129 -11.03 -27.27 -13.29
N PHE A 130 -11.34 -28.27 -14.10
CA PHE A 130 -12.68 -28.85 -14.13
C PHE A 130 -12.56 -30.38 -14.04
N ALA A 131 -13.39 -31.01 -13.21
CA ALA A 131 -13.43 -32.47 -13.02
C ALA A 131 -14.79 -33.08 -13.41
N ILE A 132 -14.78 -34.23 -14.10
CA ILE A 132 -15.97 -35.05 -14.40
C ILE A 132 -16.14 -36.10 -13.29
N VAL A 133 -17.31 -36.08 -12.65
CA VAL A 133 -17.69 -36.97 -11.54
C VAL A 133 -18.64 -38.07 -12.01
N TYR A 134 -18.53 -39.26 -11.41
CA TYR A 134 -19.51 -40.32 -11.59
C TYR A 134 -20.85 -39.90 -10.97
N GLN A 135 -21.92 -39.94 -11.77
CA GLN A 135 -23.34 -39.67 -11.43
C GLN A 135 -23.90 -38.26 -11.65
N THR A 136 -23.10 -37.20 -11.85
CA THR A 136 -23.63 -35.90 -12.30
C THR A 136 -22.71 -35.21 -13.28
N SER A 137 -23.30 -34.77 -14.39
CA SER A 137 -22.73 -34.05 -15.52
C SER A 137 -22.28 -32.62 -15.24
N ILE A 138 -22.10 -32.26 -13.97
CA ILE A 138 -21.95 -30.88 -13.57
C ILE A 138 -20.45 -30.55 -13.62
N PRO A 139 -20.02 -29.57 -14.43
CA PRO A 139 -18.67 -29.08 -14.33
C PRO A 139 -18.44 -28.37 -13.02
N LEU A 140 -17.73 -29.04 -12.11
CA LEU A 140 -17.23 -28.45 -10.89
C LEU A 140 -15.93 -27.74 -11.25
N VAL A 141 -15.97 -26.41 -11.16
CA VAL A 141 -14.80 -25.55 -11.35
C VAL A 141 -14.20 -25.32 -9.98
N ASP A 142 -13.00 -25.84 -9.75
CA ASP A 142 -12.18 -25.43 -8.61
C ASP A 142 -11.02 -24.57 -9.12
N THR A 143 -10.67 -23.56 -8.34
CA THR A 143 -9.60 -22.62 -8.68
C THR A 143 -8.65 -22.45 -7.52
N THR A 144 -7.36 -22.59 -7.80
CA THR A 144 -6.30 -22.21 -6.87
C THR A 144 -5.46 -21.11 -7.48
N THR A 145 -5.14 -20.08 -6.68
CA THR A 145 -4.23 -19.01 -7.11
C THR A 145 -2.84 -19.27 -6.56
N ILE A 146 -1.87 -19.37 -7.47
CA ILE A 146 -0.44 -19.35 -7.16
C ILE A 146 0.07 -17.96 -7.49
N ASN A 147 0.52 -17.25 -6.46
CA ASN A 147 0.99 -15.89 -6.65
C ASN A 147 2.43 -15.93 -7.16
N SER A 148 2.76 -15.09 -8.14
CA SER A 148 4.18 -14.88 -8.46
C SER A 148 4.86 -14.31 -7.22
N GLN A 149 5.91 -14.98 -6.74
CA GLN A 149 6.92 -14.29 -5.97
C GLN A 149 7.44 -13.19 -6.86
N VAL A 150 7.16 -11.94 -6.50
CA VAL A 150 8.10 -10.89 -6.84
C VAL A 150 9.33 -11.23 -6.01
N SER A 151 10.20 -12.08 -6.55
CA SER A 151 11.52 -12.36 -6.00
C SER A 151 12.24 -11.01 -5.90
N GLY A 152 12.19 -10.40 -4.71
CA GLY A 152 12.70 -9.06 -4.46
C GLY A 152 11.73 -8.06 -3.84
N ALA A 153 10.43 -8.35 -3.65
CA ALA A 153 9.55 -7.44 -2.90
C ALA A 153 9.79 -7.60 -1.38
N PRO A 154 10.27 -6.55 -0.68
CA PRO A 154 10.66 -6.65 0.72
C PRO A 154 9.52 -6.99 1.71
N LEU A 155 8.25 -6.78 1.34
CA LEU A 155 7.09 -7.08 2.20
C LEU A 155 5.92 -7.66 1.40
N ASN A 156 5.39 -8.77 1.89
CA ASN A 156 4.21 -9.45 1.39
C ASN A 156 3.15 -9.50 2.50
N LEU A 157 1.94 -9.06 2.16
CA LEU A 157 0.76 -9.12 3.01
C LEU A 157 -0.33 -9.89 2.28
N LYS A 158 -0.85 -10.95 2.90
CA LYS A 158 -1.97 -11.73 2.37
C LYS A 158 -3.03 -11.86 3.44
N TRP A 159 -4.30 -11.87 3.05
CA TRP A 159 -5.37 -12.31 3.92
C TRP A 159 -6.37 -13.20 3.21
N THR A 160 -6.95 -14.13 3.96
CA THR A 160 -7.99 -15.05 3.51
C THR A 160 -9.16 -15.00 4.47
N TYR A 161 -10.38 -15.03 3.94
CA TYR A 161 -11.60 -15.03 4.74
C TYR A 161 -12.30 -16.39 4.60
N LEU A 162 -12.48 -17.08 5.73
CA LEU A 162 -13.17 -18.36 5.80
C LEU A 162 -13.98 -18.39 7.11
N ASP A 163 -15.26 -18.77 7.00
CA ASP A 163 -16.17 -18.99 8.14
C ASP A 163 -16.20 -17.86 9.19
N GLY A 164 -16.18 -16.59 8.72
CA GLY A 164 -16.24 -15.43 9.62
C GLY A 164 -14.90 -15.02 10.23
N ILE A 165 -13.81 -15.71 9.86
CA ILE A 165 -12.45 -15.46 10.34
C ILE A 165 -11.59 -15.00 9.18
N THR A 166 -10.89 -13.88 9.35
CA THR A 166 -9.85 -13.42 8.44
C THR A 166 -8.48 -13.81 8.98
N THR A 167 -7.77 -14.68 8.28
CA THR A 167 -6.36 -14.99 8.58
C THR A 167 -5.49 -14.02 7.79
N VAL A 168 -4.62 -13.29 8.48
CA VAL A 168 -3.68 -12.34 7.90
C VAL A 168 -2.27 -12.88 8.08
N VAL A 169 -1.50 -12.90 6.98
CA VAL A 169 -0.12 -13.37 6.92
C VAL A 169 0.76 -12.24 6.43
N ILE A 170 1.72 -11.84 7.26
CA ILE A 170 2.75 -10.86 6.94
C ILE A 170 4.08 -11.60 6.81
N VAL A 171 4.77 -11.38 5.68
CA VAL A 171 6.09 -11.96 5.42
C VAL A 171 7.02 -10.86 4.90
N THR A 172 8.16 -10.64 5.57
CA THR A 172 9.12 -9.59 5.19
C THR A 172 10.56 -10.06 5.40
N ASN A 173 11.47 -9.66 4.53
CA ASN A 173 12.93 -9.77 4.75
C ASN A 173 13.58 -8.43 5.09
N ASN A 174 12.80 -7.36 5.12
CA ASN A 174 13.27 -6.00 5.35
C ASN A 174 12.93 -5.52 6.77
N LEU A 175 13.09 -6.41 7.74
CA LEU A 175 12.95 -6.10 9.16
C LEU A 175 14.24 -6.49 9.90
N GLY A 176 15.08 -5.49 10.13
CA GLY A 176 16.33 -5.62 10.87
C GLY A 176 16.11 -5.82 12.37
N THR A 177 17.20 -6.05 13.10
CA THR A 177 17.18 -6.12 14.55
C THR A 177 16.76 -4.79 15.14
N SER A 178 16.04 -4.81 16.27
CA SER A 178 15.53 -3.60 16.93
C SER A 178 14.61 -2.76 16.04
N GLN A 179 13.81 -3.40 15.18
CA GLN A 179 12.89 -2.70 14.28
C GLN A 179 11.48 -3.25 14.38
N TRP A 180 10.52 -2.44 13.93
CA TRP A 180 9.13 -2.81 13.85
C TRP A 180 8.53 -2.47 12.48
N LEU A 181 7.59 -3.32 12.04
CA LEU A 181 6.75 -3.15 10.87
C LEU A 181 5.29 -3.08 11.33
N GLY A 182 4.62 -1.98 11.03
CA GLY A 182 3.21 -1.76 11.35
C GLY A 182 2.32 -1.81 10.12
N ILE A 183 1.14 -2.39 10.26
CA ILE A 183 0.06 -2.40 9.28
C ILE A 183 -1.17 -1.75 9.90
N GLY A 184 -1.53 -0.58 9.40
CA GLY A 184 -2.72 0.18 9.77
C GLY A 184 -3.91 -0.13 8.86
N LEU A 185 -5.07 -0.35 9.45
CA LEU A 185 -6.36 -0.38 8.76
C LEU A 185 -7.01 0.99 8.93
N SER A 186 -6.98 1.82 7.89
CA SER A 186 -7.55 3.18 7.91
C SER A 186 -8.75 3.32 6.99
N LEU A 187 -9.66 4.22 7.34
CA LEU A 187 -10.79 4.60 6.49
C LEU A 187 -10.45 5.78 5.57
N ASP A 188 -9.27 6.39 5.75
CA ASP A 188 -8.76 7.48 4.92
C ASP A 188 -7.28 7.25 4.58
N ASP A 189 -6.61 8.28 4.07
CA ASP A 189 -5.20 8.24 3.64
C ASP A 189 -4.24 8.68 4.74
N GLN A 190 -4.74 8.92 5.95
CA GLN A 190 -3.98 9.40 7.08
C GLN A 190 -4.04 8.39 8.23
N MET A 191 -2.95 8.33 9.01
CA MET A 191 -2.95 7.59 10.27
C MET A 191 -3.71 8.40 11.32
N GLY A 192 -5.01 8.13 11.44
CA GLY A 192 -5.93 8.73 12.40
C GLY A 192 -6.23 7.78 13.55
N ASP A 193 -7.53 7.67 13.87
CA ASP A 193 -8.06 6.76 14.90
C ASP A 193 -8.16 5.31 14.39
N ASP A 194 -7.01 4.75 14.00
CA ASP A 194 -6.89 3.50 13.24
C ASP A 194 -6.40 2.31 14.08
N HIS A 195 -6.71 1.10 13.60
CA HIS A 195 -6.18 -0.14 14.16
C HIS A 195 -4.86 -0.48 13.52
N VAL A 196 -3.86 -0.78 14.34
CA VAL A 196 -2.50 -1.05 13.88
C VAL A 196 -2.01 -2.38 14.41
N PHE A 197 -1.52 -3.23 13.53
CA PHE A 197 -0.90 -4.51 13.85
C PHE A 197 0.61 -4.37 13.64
N VAL A 198 1.40 -4.64 14.66
CA VAL A 198 2.83 -4.37 14.65
C VAL A 198 3.61 -5.65 14.89
N CYS A 199 4.43 -6.01 13.91
CA CYS A 199 5.40 -7.08 13.95
C CYS A 199 6.76 -6.48 14.33
N GLN A 200 7.36 -6.93 15.44
CA GLN A 200 8.58 -6.39 16.02
C GLN A 200 9.66 -7.47 16.00
N ARG A 201 10.89 -7.10 15.63
CA ARG A 201 12.09 -7.92 15.80
C ARG A 201 12.96 -7.30 16.87
N LEU A 202 13.02 -7.98 18.02
CA LEU A 202 13.80 -7.54 19.17
C LEU A 202 15.31 -7.71 18.96
N ASN A 203 16.10 -7.26 19.94
CA ASN A 203 17.56 -7.30 19.87
C ASN A 203 18.11 -8.74 19.92
N ASP A 204 17.36 -9.66 20.53
CA ASP A 204 17.65 -11.08 20.66
C ASP A 204 17.04 -11.92 19.51
N ASP A 205 16.63 -11.26 18.42
CA ASP A 205 15.94 -11.85 17.27
C ASP A 205 14.54 -12.45 17.56
N THR A 206 14.01 -12.24 18.77
CA THR A 206 12.63 -12.63 19.09
C THR A 206 11.63 -11.80 18.29
N ILE A 207 10.67 -12.48 17.66
CA ILE A 207 9.57 -11.84 16.92
C ILE A 207 8.36 -11.69 17.83
N GLN A 208 7.85 -10.46 17.97
CA GLN A 208 6.62 -10.17 18.70
C GLN A 208 5.58 -9.57 17.76
N LEU A 209 4.33 -10.00 17.91
CA LEU A 209 3.21 -9.44 17.16
C LEU A 209 2.18 -8.90 18.14
N GLN A 210 1.91 -7.61 18.05
CA GLN A 210 1.01 -6.90 18.95
C GLN A 210 0.01 -6.05 18.19
N ARG A 211 -1.16 -5.85 18.79
CA ARG A 211 -2.21 -4.97 18.28
C ARG A 211 -2.24 -3.67 19.08
N PHE A 212 -2.33 -2.58 18.35
CA PHE A 212 -2.38 -1.22 18.87
C PHE A 212 -3.59 -0.48 18.32
N ILE A 213 -4.03 0.52 19.08
CA ILE A 213 -4.97 1.54 18.61
C ILE A 213 -4.20 2.85 18.60
N ASN A 214 -4.19 3.53 17.46
CA ASN A 214 -3.62 4.87 17.37
C ASN A 214 -4.69 5.88 17.80
N PRO A 215 -4.55 6.58 18.93
CA PRO A 215 -5.42 7.72 19.23
C PRO A 215 -4.96 8.88 18.34
N GLY A 216 -5.82 9.37 17.46
CA GLY A 216 -5.46 10.38 16.45
C GLY A 216 -4.68 11.58 17.03
N GLY A 217 -3.79 12.16 16.22
CA GLY A 217 -3.05 13.39 16.56
C GLY A 217 -1.61 13.17 17.05
N TYR A 218 -0.76 12.52 16.25
CA TYR A 218 0.69 12.33 16.49
C TYR A 218 1.06 11.73 17.87
N SER A 219 0.11 11.07 18.53
CA SER A 219 0.31 10.46 19.84
C SER A 219 0.89 9.06 19.68
N SER A 220 1.67 8.58 20.65
CA SER A 220 2.13 7.19 20.63
C SER A 220 0.93 6.24 20.68
N PRO A 221 0.92 5.17 19.88
CA PRO A 221 -0.17 4.21 19.86
C PRO A 221 -0.28 3.50 21.22
N THR A 222 -1.51 3.28 21.68
CA THR A 222 -1.77 2.55 22.92
C THR A 222 -1.98 1.08 22.61
N ILE A 223 -1.36 0.19 23.40
CA ILE A 223 -1.61 -1.24 23.32
C ILE A 223 -3.10 -1.47 23.59
N ALA A 224 -3.75 -2.22 22.72
CA ALA A 224 -5.15 -2.59 22.93
C ALA A 224 -5.22 -3.74 23.97
N THR A 225 -5.02 -3.44 25.26
CA THR A 225 -4.91 -4.43 26.35
C THR A 225 -6.24 -4.97 26.90
N ALA A 226 -7.39 -4.67 26.29
CA ALA A 226 -8.66 -5.23 26.74
C ALA A 226 -9.07 -6.44 25.90
N ASP A 227 -8.55 -7.63 26.22
CA ASP A 227 -9.13 -8.89 25.76
C ASP A 227 -9.17 -9.97 26.86
N SER A 228 -9.14 -9.57 28.13
CA SER A 228 -9.48 -10.46 29.24
C SER A 228 -10.99 -10.77 29.32
N ASN A 229 -11.84 -10.06 28.56
CA ASN A 229 -13.30 -10.27 28.55
C ASN A 229 -13.89 -10.75 27.21
N TYR A 230 -13.11 -10.93 26.14
CA TYR A 230 -13.61 -11.37 24.83
C TYR A 230 -12.59 -12.26 24.09
N GLY A 231 -12.48 -13.52 24.50
CA GLY A 231 -11.59 -14.50 23.86
C GLY A 231 -11.94 -14.82 22.41
N GLY A 232 -11.46 -14.03 21.44
CA GLY A 232 -11.53 -14.45 20.02
C GLY A 232 -11.32 -13.40 18.93
N ILE A 233 -11.09 -12.13 19.25
CA ILE A 233 -11.06 -11.06 18.23
C ILE A 233 -9.75 -11.04 17.45
N PHE A 234 -8.62 -11.10 18.16
CA PHE A 234 -7.28 -11.13 17.57
C PHE A 234 -6.49 -12.25 18.22
N LYS A 235 -6.00 -13.19 17.41
CA LYS A 235 -5.19 -14.30 17.91
C LYS A 235 -3.96 -14.45 17.03
N VAL A 236 -2.79 -14.36 17.66
CA VAL A 236 -1.51 -14.68 17.01
C VAL A 236 -1.49 -16.18 16.73
N THR A 237 -1.34 -16.53 15.45
CA THR A 237 -1.29 -17.93 15.00
C THR A 237 0.15 -18.38 14.86
N ARG A 238 1.02 -17.53 14.32
CA ARG A 238 2.43 -17.84 14.09
C ARG A 238 3.29 -16.59 14.10
N VAL A 239 4.40 -16.64 14.82
CA VAL A 239 5.51 -15.70 14.70
C VAL A 239 6.80 -16.48 14.52
N ALA A 240 7.63 -16.12 13.55
CA ALA A 240 8.89 -16.83 13.30
C ALA A 240 9.91 -15.95 12.57
N LEU A 241 11.19 -16.24 12.78
CA LEU A 241 12.31 -15.73 11.99
C LEU A 241 13.03 -16.93 11.38
N ASN A 242 12.88 -17.13 10.06
CA ASN A 242 13.50 -18.25 9.35
C ASN A 242 14.30 -17.71 8.16
N ASN A 243 15.60 -18.00 8.09
CA ASN A 243 16.47 -17.62 6.97
C ASN A 243 16.40 -16.11 6.63
N GLY A 244 16.32 -15.24 7.66
CA GLY A 244 16.20 -13.79 7.48
C GLY A 244 14.79 -13.28 7.13
N MET A 245 13.82 -14.17 6.95
CA MET A 245 12.42 -13.83 6.73
C MET A 245 11.67 -13.80 8.06
N VAL A 246 10.99 -12.69 8.35
CA VAL A 246 10.07 -12.55 9.47
C VAL A 246 8.66 -12.91 9.03
N TYR A 247 8.02 -13.79 9.80
CA TYR A 247 6.64 -14.23 9.64
C TYR A 247 5.82 -13.72 10.82
N CYS A 248 4.73 -13.02 10.53
CA CYS A 248 3.75 -12.57 11.51
C CYS A 248 2.35 -12.90 11.00
N GLU A 249 1.72 -13.89 11.63
CA GLU A 249 0.42 -14.42 11.26
C GLU A 249 -0.56 -14.31 12.43
N PHE A 250 -1.76 -13.84 12.13
CA PHE A 250 -2.83 -13.70 13.09
C PHE A 250 -4.19 -13.88 12.45
N THR A 251 -5.18 -14.18 13.28
CA THR A 251 -6.58 -14.26 12.88
C THR A 251 -7.36 -13.10 13.48
N LEU A 252 -8.32 -12.61 12.70
CA LEU A 252 -9.31 -11.62 13.09
C LEU A 252 -10.71 -12.22 13.00
N SER A 253 -11.52 -12.06 14.02
CA SER A 253 -12.98 -12.30 13.93
C SER A 253 -13.73 -10.97 13.86
N ASN A 254 -15.03 -11.00 13.56
CA ASN A 254 -15.84 -9.78 13.47
C ASN A 254 -15.90 -9.07 14.84
N PHE A 255 -15.56 -7.78 14.86
CA PHE A 255 -15.64 -6.98 16.08
C PHE A 255 -16.03 -5.54 15.81
N THR A 256 -16.81 -4.96 16.71
CA THR A 256 -17.13 -3.54 16.69
C THR A 256 -16.29 -2.81 17.73
N THR A 257 -15.53 -1.81 17.30
CA THR A 257 -14.74 -0.95 18.20
C THR A 257 -15.16 0.50 18.07
N THR A 258 -15.22 1.21 19.20
CA THR A 258 -15.37 2.67 19.21
C THR A 258 -14.00 3.32 19.20
N THR A 259 -13.62 3.98 18.11
CA THR A 259 -12.36 4.75 18.00
C THR A 259 -12.66 6.26 18.03
N GLY A 260 -11.68 7.09 18.41
CA GLY A 260 -11.83 8.56 18.40
C GLY A 260 -11.80 9.26 19.76
N ARG A 261 -10.85 10.19 19.92
CA ARG A 261 -10.68 10.99 21.15
C ARG A 261 -11.68 12.16 21.26
N ARG A 262 -12.14 12.71 20.12
CA ARG A 262 -13.10 13.86 20.07
C ARG A 262 -14.48 13.49 19.53
N ARG A 263 -14.58 12.48 18.66
CA ARG A 263 -15.84 11.91 18.14
C ARG A 263 -15.72 10.40 18.13
N LYS A 264 -16.42 9.72 19.05
CA LYS A 264 -16.45 8.25 19.09
C LYS A 264 -17.16 7.73 17.83
N ARG A 265 -16.46 6.94 17.01
CA ARG A 265 -17.01 6.24 15.85
C ARG A 265 -16.98 4.75 16.11
N SER A 266 -18.13 4.08 16.01
CA SER A 266 -18.21 2.63 16.02
C SER A 266 -17.83 2.09 14.64
N ILE A 267 -16.73 1.35 14.56
CA ILE A 267 -16.24 0.69 13.35
C ILE A 267 -16.39 -0.82 13.56
N SER A 268 -17.14 -1.47 12.68
CA SER A 268 -17.25 -2.94 12.66
C SER A 268 -16.25 -3.52 11.67
N ILE A 269 -15.20 -4.15 12.17
CA ILE A 269 -14.17 -4.78 11.35
C ILE A 269 -14.72 -6.08 10.77
N LEU A 270 -14.48 -6.31 9.48
CA LEU A 270 -15.03 -7.41 8.67
C LEU A 270 -16.51 -7.27 8.25
N SER A 271 -17.11 -6.09 8.45
CA SER A 271 -18.45 -5.80 7.90
C SER A 271 -18.43 -5.72 6.37
N GLN A 272 -19.52 -6.18 5.72
CA GLN A 272 -19.65 -6.23 4.26
C GLN A 272 -19.48 -4.86 3.57
N ASN A 273 -19.80 -3.78 4.27
CA ASN A 273 -19.77 -2.43 3.73
C ASN A 273 -18.50 -1.65 4.12
N THR A 274 -17.57 -2.26 4.86
CA THR A 274 -16.39 -1.54 5.34
C THR A 274 -15.18 -1.85 4.48
N GLN A 275 -14.68 -0.81 3.81
CA GLN A 275 -13.45 -0.85 3.03
C GLN A 275 -12.38 -0.03 3.74
N TYR A 276 -11.15 -0.51 3.68
CA TYR A 276 -10.00 0.11 4.35
C TYR A 276 -8.90 0.40 3.34
N ARG A 277 -8.17 1.49 3.57
CA ARG A 277 -6.81 1.63 3.05
C ARG A 277 -5.87 0.89 3.98
N ILE A 278 -4.97 0.12 3.37
CA ILE A 278 -3.87 -0.50 4.08
C ILE A 278 -2.72 0.52 4.13
N LEU A 279 -2.34 0.90 5.34
CA LEU A 279 -1.21 1.76 5.61
C LEU A 279 -0.09 0.89 6.16
N THR A 280 1.14 1.05 5.68
CA THR A 280 2.30 0.31 6.21
C THR A 280 3.36 1.27 6.67
N ALA A 281 3.99 1.00 7.81
CA ALA A 281 5.05 1.83 8.37
C ALA A 281 6.18 0.98 8.94
N VAL A 282 7.41 1.48 8.87
CA VAL A 282 8.59 0.84 9.48
C VAL A 282 9.30 1.84 10.38
N GLY A 283 9.75 1.38 11.54
CA GLY A 283 10.49 2.19 12.50
C GLY A 283 11.45 1.39 13.37
N GLN A 284 12.19 2.10 14.22
CA GLN A 284 13.10 1.51 15.19
C GLN A 284 12.40 1.25 16.53
N LEU A 285 12.95 0.34 17.31
CA LEU A 285 12.62 0.12 18.71
C LEU A 285 13.64 0.82 19.59
N ASP A 286 13.18 1.39 20.70
CA ASP A 286 14.09 1.92 21.72
C ASP A 286 14.67 0.81 22.60
N SER A 287 15.53 1.18 23.56
CA SER A 287 16.13 0.22 24.51
C SER A 287 15.11 -0.50 25.40
N SER A 288 13.89 0.03 25.52
CA SER A 288 12.77 -0.58 26.26
C SER A 288 11.88 -1.46 25.37
N SER A 289 12.27 -1.68 24.10
CA SER A 289 11.44 -2.35 23.07
C SER A 289 10.15 -1.60 22.73
N SER A 290 10.08 -0.29 23.00
CA SER A 290 8.96 0.56 22.64
C SER A 290 9.09 1.11 21.23
N LEU A 291 7.95 1.38 20.59
CA LEU A 291 7.88 1.88 19.22
C LEU A 291 8.40 3.32 19.13
N VAL A 292 9.52 3.52 18.42
CA VAL A 292 10.00 4.86 18.03
C VAL A 292 9.25 5.31 16.77
N GLN A 293 9.19 6.62 16.53
CA GLN A 293 8.59 7.21 15.33
C GLN A 293 9.09 6.51 14.05
N HIS A 294 8.14 6.11 13.20
CA HIS A 294 8.44 5.45 11.94
C HIS A 294 9.31 6.33 11.03
N SER A 295 10.25 5.70 10.33
CA SER A 295 11.09 6.35 9.31
C SER A 295 10.48 6.23 7.92
N SER A 296 9.71 5.19 7.63
CA SER A 296 9.07 5.01 6.33
C SER A 296 7.58 4.70 6.43
N VAL A 297 6.82 5.19 5.46
CA VAL A 297 5.37 4.99 5.33
C VAL A 297 4.98 4.76 3.88
N THR A 298 4.04 3.84 3.67
CA THR A 298 3.40 3.58 2.37
C THR A 298 1.89 3.51 2.56
N VAL A 299 1.15 4.18 1.66
CA VAL A 299 -0.31 4.24 1.67
C VAL A 299 -0.82 3.55 0.41
N GLN A 300 -1.64 2.51 0.54
CA GLN A 300 -2.28 1.89 -0.62
C GLN A 300 -3.34 2.82 -1.21
N THR A 301 -3.34 2.97 -2.54
CA THR A 301 -4.31 3.82 -3.26
C THR A 301 -5.70 3.16 -3.34
N LYS A 302 -5.73 1.82 -3.34
CA LYS A 302 -6.96 1.02 -3.45
C LYS A 302 -7.54 0.72 -2.07
N MET A 303 -8.84 0.97 -1.94
CA MET A 303 -9.65 0.52 -0.81
C MET A 303 -9.92 -0.99 -0.92
N MET A 304 -9.81 -1.71 0.20
CA MET A 304 -9.87 -3.17 0.24
C MET A 304 -10.78 -3.66 1.37
N GLN A 305 -11.36 -4.84 1.18
CA GLN A 305 -12.21 -5.49 2.19
C GLN A 305 -11.48 -6.70 2.79
N LEU A 306 -11.51 -6.83 4.11
CA LEU A 306 -10.87 -7.96 4.80
C LEU A 306 -11.75 -9.23 4.84
N ASN A 307 -13.03 -9.11 4.53
CA ASN A 307 -13.96 -10.24 4.40
C ASN A 307 -13.96 -10.88 2.99
N GLN A 308 -13.01 -10.48 2.15
CA GLN A 308 -12.71 -11.09 0.86
C GLN A 308 -11.21 -11.39 0.82
N PRO A 309 -10.77 -12.46 0.13
CA PRO A 309 -9.34 -12.74 0.01
C PRO A 309 -8.62 -11.60 -0.71
N GLY A 310 -7.42 -11.28 -0.28
CA GLY A 310 -6.60 -10.24 -0.89
C GLY A 310 -5.12 -10.43 -0.64
N THR A 311 -4.32 -9.76 -1.47
CA THR A 311 -2.87 -9.81 -1.42
C THR A 311 -2.28 -8.45 -1.81
N ILE A 312 -1.20 -8.07 -1.14
CA ILE A 312 -0.40 -6.88 -1.40
C ILE A 312 1.07 -7.30 -1.35
N ALA A 313 1.81 -7.02 -2.43
CA ALA A 313 3.26 -7.10 -2.46
C ALA A 313 3.82 -5.68 -2.59
N LEU A 314 4.67 -5.28 -1.64
CA LEU A 314 5.30 -3.97 -1.60
C LEU A 314 6.74 -4.08 -2.09
N ILE A 315 7.01 -3.51 -3.27
CA ILE A 315 8.32 -3.52 -3.93
C ILE A 315 9.27 -2.49 -3.28
N ASN A 316 8.71 -1.38 -2.78
CA ASN A 316 9.46 -0.34 -2.07
C ASN A 316 8.79 -0.08 -0.71
N ILE A 317 9.42 -0.52 0.37
CA ILE A 317 9.10 -0.03 1.72
C ILE A 317 9.92 1.22 2.02
N GLU A 318 10.94 1.52 1.21
CA GLU A 318 11.70 2.76 1.24
C GLU A 318 11.24 3.65 0.08
N GLY A 319 10.48 4.71 0.35
CA GLY A 319 10.23 5.72 -0.69
C GLY A 319 8.83 6.30 -0.73
N SER A 320 8.47 7.03 0.32
CA SER A 320 7.57 8.19 0.19
C SER A 320 8.06 9.35 1.07
N GLU A 321 8.82 9.04 2.12
CA GLU A 321 9.46 10.05 2.96
C GLU A 321 10.52 10.85 2.19
N ASN A 322 11.30 10.24 1.28
CA ASN A 322 12.30 10.96 0.49
C ASN A 322 11.62 12.00 -0.42
N ASP A 323 10.60 11.62 -1.18
CA ASP A 323 9.87 12.53 -2.06
C ASP A 323 9.16 13.64 -1.28
N ARG A 324 8.63 13.32 -0.09
CA ARG A 324 8.00 14.31 0.78
C ARG A 324 9.03 15.24 1.41
N LYS A 325 10.18 14.72 1.85
CA LYS A 325 11.31 15.50 2.39
C LYS A 325 11.89 16.45 1.35
N ILE A 326 11.69 16.23 0.05
CA ILE A 326 12.04 17.22 -0.99
C ILE A 326 11.31 18.54 -0.74
N PHE A 327 10.00 18.52 -0.42
CA PHE A 327 9.25 19.74 -0.13
C PHE A 327 9.75 20.45 1.14
N LEU A 328 10.13 19.70 2.17
CA LEU A 328 10.73 20.24 3.40
C LEU A 328 12.09 20.90 3.11
N ARG A 329 12.97 20.22 2.36
CA ARG A 329 14.29 20.75 1.98
C ARG A 329 14.15 21.97 1.07
N ALA A 330 13.24 21.94 0.10
CA ALA A 330 12.95 23.05 -0.78
C ALA A 330 12.45 24.27 0.00
N HIS A 331 11.54 24.10 0.97
CA HIS A 331 11.09 25.18 1.86
C HIS A 331 12.28 25.86 2.56
N GLY A 332 13.15 25.08 3.20
CA GLY A 332 14.31 25.62 3.91
C GLY A 332 15.30 26.35 3.00
N ILE A 333 15.66 25.75 1.86
CA ILE A 333 16.60 26.34 0.89
C ILE A 333 16.04 27.65 0.31
N ILE A 334 14.77 27.64 -0.11
CA ILE A 334 14.12 28.82 -0.68
C ILE A 334 14.06 29.94 0.38
N MET A 335 13.67 29.63 1.62
CA MET A 335 13.61 30.64 2.68
C MET A 335 14.99 31.24 2.99
N LEU A 336 16.04 30.42 3.11
CA LEU A 336 17.40 30.93 3.32
C LEU A 336 17.84 31.85 2.18
N PHE A 337 17.59 31.45 0.93
CA PHE A 337 17.95 32.24 -0.23
C PHE A 337 17.19 33.57 -0.29
N ILE A 338 15.88 33.58 0.03
CA ILE A 338 15.06 34.80 0.07
C ILE A 338 15.59 35.79 1.12
N TRP A 339 15.77 35.32 2.35
CA TRP A 339 16.16 36.19 3.47
C TRP A 339 17.56 36.76 3.30
N MET A 340 18.52 35.91 2.91
CA MET A 340 19.92 36.31 2.82
C MET A 340 20.22 37.12 1.55
N LEU A 341 19.59 36.78 0.41
CA LEU A 341 19.87 37.47 -0.84
C LEU A 341 18.87 38.60 -1.09
N PHE A 342 17.59 38.27 -1.33
CA PHE A 342 16.65 39.23 -1.89
C PHE A 342 16.18 40.27 -0.87
N VAL A 343 15.75 39.84 0.32
CA VAL A 343 15.24 40.77 1.36
C VAL A 343 16.35 41.71 1.82
N SER A 344 17.53 41.16 2.13
CA SER A 344 18.69 41.94 2.55
C SER A 344 19.15 42.94 1.47
N THR A 345 19.21 42.51 0.21
CA THR A 345 19.55 43.40 -0.92
C THR A 345 18.48 44.48 -1.14
N GLY A 346 17.19 44.12 -1.02
CA GLY A 346 16.07 45.05 -1.14
C GLY A 346 16.11 46.16 -0.09
N ILE A 347 16.41 45.82 1.16
CA ILE A 347 16.60 46.79 2.26
C ILE A 347 17.82 47.67 1.99
N PHE A 348 18.96 47.06 1.60
CA PHE A 348 20.20 47.79 1.31
C PHE A 348 20.02 48.83 0.20
N ILE A 349 19.37 48.47 -0.90
CA ILE A 349 19.06 49.39 -2.01
C ILE A 349 18.15 50.53 -1.54
N ALA A 350 17.08 50.21 -0.80
CA ALA A 350 16.17 51.23 -0.28
C ALA A 350 16.84 52.19 0.69
N ARG A 351 17.87 51.77 1.43
CA ARG A 351 18.55 52.60 2.42
C ARG A 351 19.66 53.47 1.82
N TYR A 352 20.50 52.91 0.96
CA TYR A 352 21.75 53.56 0.55
C TYR A 352 21.73 54.11 -0.88
N PHE A 353 20.88 53.59 -1.77
CA PHE A 353 20.93 53.91 -3.20
C PHE A 353 19.96 55.01 -3.63
N LYS A 354 19.31 55.69 -2.69
CA LYS A 354 18.33 56.74 -3.01
C LYS A 354 18.91 57.88 -3.85
N GLN A 355 20.20 58.17 -3.69
CA GLN A 355 20.90 59.29 -4.35
C GLN A 355 21.81 58.85 -5.52
N SER A 356 21.94 57.55 -5.80
CA SER A 356 22.94 57.04 -6.75
C SER A 356 22.64 57.36 -8.21
N TRP A 357 21.36 57.54 -8.58
CA TRP A 357 20.94 57.82 -9.97
C TRP A 357 19.87 58.90 -10.04
N PRO A 358 20.21 60.17 -9.76
CA PRO A 358 19.22 61.25 -9.69
C PRO A 358 18.68 61.66 -11.07
N LYS A 359 19.45 61.44 -12.15
CA LYS A 359 19.10 61.86 -13.52
C LYS A 359 18.40 60.78 -14.34
N ILE A 360 18.45 59.52 -13.91
CA ILE A 360 17.91 58.38 -14.65
C ILE A 360 16.60 57.95 -13.97
N LYS A 361 15.54 57.76 -14.76
CA LYS A 361 14.26 57.25 -14.30
C LYS A 361 13.92 55.99 -15.06
N LEU A 362 13.33 55.02 -14.37
CA LEU A 362 12.78 53.80 -14.94
C LEU A 362 11.25 53.89 -14.80
N CYS A 363 10.52 53.98 -15.92
CA CYS A 363 9.06 54.16 -15.93
C CYS A 363 8.60 55.34 -15.05
N ASP A 364 9.22 56.51 -15.22
CA ASP A 364 8.95 57.74 -14.44
C ASP A 364 9.16 57.64 -12.92
N LYS A 365 9.81 56.58 -12.45
CA LYS A 365 10.20 56.39 -11.05
C LYS A 365 11.72 56.39 -10.90
N PRO A 366 12.25 56.81 -9.74
CA PRO A 366 13.69 56.73 -9.50
C PRO A 366 14.15 55.27 -9.51
N VAL A 367 15.34 55.01 -10.05
CA VAL A 367 15.86 53.66 -10.30
C VAL A 367 15.85 52.79 -9.04
N TRP A 368 16.33 53.33 -7.91
CA TRP A 368 16.36 52.60 -6.63
C TRP A 368 14.97 52.08 -6.23
N PHE A 369 13.92 52.86 -6.50
CA PHE A 369 12.55 52.51 -6.13
C PHE A 369 12.01 51.41 -7.03
N ALA A 370 12.28 51.49 -8.33
CA ALA A 370 11.89 50.45 -9.28
C ALA A 370 12.57 49.11 -8.96
N VAL A 371 13.88 49.13 -8.70
CA VAL A 371 14.67 47.93 -8.36
C VAL A 371 14.25 47.35 -7.01
N HIS A 372 14.13 48.18 -5.97
CA HIS A 372 13.62 47.74 -4.66
C HIS A 372 12.24 47.07 -4.80
N ARG A 373 11.31 47.72 -5.49
CA ARG A 373 9.96 47.16 -5.70
C ARG A 373 10.00 45.82 -6.40
N LEU A 374 10.80 45.68 -7.45
CA LEU A 374 10.92 44.43 -8.21
C LEU A 374 11.48 43.30 -7.34
N ILE A 375 12.57 43.56 -6.60
CA ILE A 375 13.19 42.58 -5.71
C ILE A 375 12.23 42.17 -4.59
N MET A 376 11.52 43.12 -3.98
CA MET A 376 10.60 42.82 -2.87
C MET A 376 9.34 42.07 -3.32
N ILE A 377 8.81 42.37 -4.51
CA ILE A 377 7.69 41.58 -5.09
C ILE A 377 8.14 40.15 -5.37
N PHE A 378 9.33 39.97 -5.95
CA PHE A 378 9.89 38.64 -6.20
C PHE A 378 10.09 37.85 -4.90
N ALA A 379 10.64 38.50 -3.87
CA ALA A 379 10.80 37.90 -2.54
C ALA A 379 9.45 37.47 -1.93
N ALA A 380 8.41 38.29 -2.04
CA ALA A 380 7.08 37.97 -1.55
C ALA A 380 6.47 36.74 -2.26
N ILE A 381 6.55 36.67 -3.60
CA ILE A 381 6.06 35.52 -4.38
C ILE A 381 6.80 34.24 -3.98
N MET A 382 8.12 34.28 -3.90
CA MET A 382 8.92 33.11 -3.52
C MET A 382 8.65 32.66 -2.07
N THR A 383 8.36 33.60 -1.17
CA THR A 383 7.95 33.31 0.22
C THR A 383 6.63 32.55 0.24
N LEU A 384 5.65 32.94 -0.59
CA LEU A 384 4.36 32.25 -0.73
C LEU A 384 4.52 30.83 -1.30
N ILE A 385 5.41 30.65 -2.28
CA ILE A 385 5.72 29.33 -2.85
C ILE A 385 6.37 28.43 -1.78
N ALA A 386 7.33 28.95 -1.02
CA ALA A 386 7.96 28.21 0.07
C ALA A 386 6.97 27.85 1.18
N PHE A 387 6.01 28.74 1.46
CA PHE A 387 4.92 28.45 2.41
C PHE A 387 3.97 27.36 1.89
N ALA A 388 3.61 27.38 0.60
CA ALA A 388 2.81 26.33 -0.01
C ALA A 388 3.52 24.96 0.02
N ALA A 389 4.85 24.93 -0.18
CA ALA A 389 5.65 23.71 -0.10
C ALA A 389 5.58 23.06 1.30
N ILE A 390 5.69 23.85 2.37
CA ILE A 390 5.61 23.30 3.74
C ILE A 390 4.18 22.87 4.11
N LEU A 391 3.15 23.57 3.64
CA LEU A 391 1.76 23.13 3.82
C LEU A 391 1.50 21.80 3.10
N LYS A 392 2.05 21.62 1.90
CA LYS A 392 2.00 20.34 1.18
C LYS A 392 2.72 19.24 1.94
N TYR A 393 3.90 19.53 2.49
CA TYR A 393 4.64 18.59 3.34
C TYR A 393 3.84 18.15 4.58
N LYS A 394 3.09 19.06 5.21
CA LYS A 394 2.28 18.81 6.41
C LYS A 394 0.82 18.44 6.12
N HIS A 395 0.41 18.28 4.86
CA HIS A 395 -0.98 18.03 4.48
C HIS A 395 -1.98 19.05 5.07
N GLY A 396 -1.55 20.31 5.24
CA GLY A 396 -2.36 21.36 5.84
C GLY A 396 -2.59 21.23 7.36
N THR A 397 -1.95 20.26 8.03
CA THR A 397 -2.02 20.12 9.49
C THR A 397 -1.05 21.08 10.19
N TRP A 398 -1.45 21.58 11.35
CA TRP A 398 -0.61 22.45 12.18
C TRP A 398 0.27 21.63 13.13
N ILE A 399 1.45 22.16 13.47
CA ILE A 399 2.40 21.52 14.38
C ILE A 399 1.86 21.45 15.81
N SER A 400 2.13 20.37 16.54
CA SER A 400 1.65 20.22 17.91
C SER A 400 2.37 21.20 18.87
N GLN A 401 1.66 21.65 19.91
CA GLN A 401 2.20 22.58 20.91
C GLN A 401 3.32 21.97 21.76
N ASN A 402 3.41 20.64 21.81
CA ASN A 402 4.41 19.92 22.60
C ASN A 402 5.83 20.05 22.02
N LEU A 403 5.97 20.48 20.76
CA LEU A 403 7.24 20.72 20.08
C LEU A 403 7.58 22.22 20.10
N SER A 404 8.07 22.70 21.25
CA SER A 404 8.23 24.15 21.52
C SER A 404 8.98 24.92 20.43
N ARG A 405 10.09 24.37 19.91
CA ARG A 405 10.90 25.02 18.85
C ARG A 405 10.18 25.09 17.51
N GLU A 406 9.61 23.98 17.06
CA GLU A 406 8.91 23.90 15.77
C GLU A 406 7.62 24.71 15.79
N PHE A 407 6.92 24.68 16.93
CA PHE A 407 5.74 25.50 17.17
C PHE A 407 6.07 26.99 17.14
N ALA A 408 7.14 27.43 17.83
CA ALA A 408 7.58 28.83 17.76
C ALA A 408 7.97 29.26 16.34
N HIS A 409 8.68 28.40 15.59
CA HIS A 409 9.01 28.65 14.19
C HIS A 409 7.76 28.76 13.29
N SER A 410 6.74 27.91 13.53
CA SER A 410 5.49 27.97 12.75
C SER A 410 4.73 29.28 12.97
N ILE A 411 4.70 29.79 14.21
CA ILE A 411 4.06 31.06 14.54
C ILE A 411 4.81 32.21 13.88
N SER A 412 6.12 32.28 14.07
CA SER A 412 6.92 33.35 13.45
C SER A 412 6.86 33.31 11.93
N GLY A 413 6.84 32.11 11.34
CA GLY A 413 6.67 31.91 9.90
C GLY A 413 5.35 32.46 9.35
N VAL A 414 4.22 32.22 10.04
CA VAL A 414 2.93 32.76 9.59
C VAL A 414 2.83 34.28 9.77
N LEU A 415 3.43 34.83 10.83
CA LEU A 415 3.54 36.29 10.97
C LEU A 415 4.35 36.90 9.82
N VAL A 416 5.47 36.28 9.45
CA VAL A 416 6.29 36.68 8.29
C VAL A 416 5.49 36.62 6.99
N VAL A 417 4.74 35.53 6.74
CA VAL A 417 3.91 35.40 5.53
C VAL A 417 2.82 36.48 5.50
N GLY A 418 2.18 36.76 6.64
CA GLY A 418 1.23 37.86 6.77
C GLY A 418 1.84 39.22 6.42
N ALA A 419 3.02 39.53 6.98
CA ALA A 419 3.76 40.74 6.67
C ALA A 419 4.16 40.82 5.19
N ALA A 420 4.59 39.71 4.58
CA ALA A 420 4.97 39.64 3.17
C ALA A 420 3.81 39.92 2.20
N ILE A 421 2.55 39.70 2.63
CA ILE A 421 1.34 40.05 1.86
C ILE A 421 0.94 41.51 2.13
N ILE A 422 0.95 41.93 3.40
CA ILE A 422 0.52 43.27 3.81
C ILE A 422 1.44 44.36 3.24
N GLN A 423 2.76 44.15 3.21
CA GLN A 423 3.73 45.14 2.74
C GLN A 423 3.50 45.59 1.27
N PRO A 424 3.34 44.68 0.29
CA PRO A 424 2.93 45.05 -1.06
C PRO A 424 1.55 45.71 -1.15
N MET A 425 0.57 45.25 -0.36
CA MET A 425 -0.77 45.86 -0.35
C MET A 425 -0.73 47.31 0.14
N MET A 426 -0.01 47.59 1.22
CA MET A 426 0.20 48.96 1.71
C MET A 426 0.89 49.82 0.66
N ALA A 427 1.84 49.25 -0.10
CA ALA A 427 2.52 49.95 -1.17
C ALA A 427 1.59 50.31 -2.35
N LEU A 428 0.52 49.54 -2.59
CA LEU A 428 -0.52 49.87 -3.59
C LEU A 428 -1.41 51.03 -3.13
N PHE A 429 -1.80 51.06 -1.85
CA PHE A 429 -2.62 52.13 -1.26
C PHE A 429 -1.79 53.34 -0.81
N ARG A 430 -0.52 53.40 -1.20
CA ARG A 430 0.42 54.45 -0.85
C ARG A 430 -0.03 55.81 -1.40
N CYS A 431 -0.31 56.76 -0.51
CA CYS A 431 -0.69 58.13 -0.87
C CYS A 431 0.43 58.89 -1.64
N HIS A 432 0.07 59.99 -2.31
CA HIS A 432 1.02 60.90 -2.95
C HIS A 432 2.10 61.38 -1.95
N PRO A 433 3.36 61.62 -2.38
CA PRO A 433 4.43 62.12 -1.50
C PRO A 433 4.05 63.31 -0.61
N ASP A 434 3.20 64.22 -1.11
CA ASP A 434 2.83 65.46 -0.42
C ASP A 434 1.57 65.36 0.46
N HIS A 435 1.02 64.15 0.63
CA HIS A 435 -0.22 63.95 1.39
C HIS A 435 0.02 63.97 2.91
N GLN A 436 -0.87 64.58 3.68
CA GLN A 436 -0.76 64.73 5.15
C GLN A 436 -0.56 63.41 5.92
N HIS A 437 -1.15 62.30 5.45
CA HIS A 437 -1.02 60.97 6.09
C HIS A 437 0.16 60.14 5.57
N ARG A 438 1.05 60.74 4.75
CA ARG A 438 2.23 60.06 4.20
C ARG A 438 3.16 59.51 5.28
N PHE A 439 3.24 60.18 6.44
CA PHE A 439 4.06 59.75 7.56
C PHE A 439 3.63 58.38 8.11
N ILE A 440 2.32 58.08 8.12
CA ILE A 440 1.79 56.80 8.60
C ILE A 440 2.33 55.67 7.72
N PHE A 441 2.20 55.81 6.41
CA PHE A 441 2.76 54.84 5.46
C PHE A 441 4.27 54.68 5.66
N ASN A 442 5.02 55.79 5.76
CA ASN A 442 6.47 55.72 5.90
C ASN A 442 6.90 55.03 7.21
N TYR A 443 6.15 55.22 8.31
CA TYR A 443 6.43 54.56 9.59
C TYR A 443 6.11 53.06 9.53
N VAL A 444 4.90 52.71 9.09
CA VAL A 444 4.41 51.32 9.05
C VAL A 444 5.16 50.49 8.00
N HIS A 445 5.60 51.07 6.89
CA HIS A 445 6.39 50.38 5.87
C HIS A 445 7.88 50.23 6.26
N ALA A 446 8.39 51.09 7.15
CA ALA A 446 9.77 51.02 7.63
C ALA A 446 9.96 50.09 8.83
N MET A 447 8.91 49.91 9.64
CA MET A 447 8.80 48.80 10.59
C MET A 447 8.60 47.48 9.85
#